data_AF-A0A2S8FIP8-F1
#
_entry.id   AF-A0A2S8FIP8-F1
#
_cell.length_a   1.000
_cell.length_b   1.000
_cell.length_c   1.000
_cell.angle_alpha   90.00
_cell.angle_beta   90.00
_cell.angle_gamma   90.00
#
_symmetry.space_group_name_H-M   'P 1'
#
loop_
_entity.id
_entity.type
_entity.pdbx_description
1 polymer ?
#
loop_
_entity_poly.entity_id
_entity_poly.type
_entity_poly.pdbx_seq_one_letter_code
_entity_poly.pdbx_strand_id
1 'polypeptide(L)'
;MLRGVAIRPRPFWILCTMTRLGLLFVAIVAVGCGSPAPPPAPLVPADSPEVVQVQEVVSEQIGLKPEEVGPELTFAELGADGLDFVSIVKQAEQDLGVSISVETLEKVTGVSDPKDMPATLTVRQFAEVMKTLKESGTDADPAAAESEPVKP
;
A
#
# COMPACT_ATOMS: atom_id res chain seq x y z
N MET A 1 -60.81 45.39 -31.88
CA MET A 1 -60.62 43.93 -32.11
C MET A 1 -59.17 43.70 -32.49
N LEU A 2 -58.57 42.58 -32.09
CA LEU A 2 -57.11 42.45 -31.92
C LEU A 2 -56.32 42.23 -33.22
N ARG A 3 -55.05 42.66 -33.20
CA ARG A 3 -54.05 42.42 -34.25
C ARG A 3 -53.67 40.94 -34.33
N GLY A 4 -53.78 40.32 -35.52
CA GLY A 4 -53.29 38.97 -35.81
C GLY A 4 -51.84 38.98 -36.30
N VAL A 5 -50.97 38.22 -35.63
CA VAL A 5 -49.53 38.10 -35.91
C VAL A 5 -49.24 36.91 -36.84
N ALA A 6 -48.15 36.99 -37.63
CA ALA A 6 -47.70 35.98 -38.60
C ALA A 6 -46.74 34.91 -37.99
N ILE A 7 -46.00 34.14 -38.84
CA ILE A 7 -44.78 33.32 -38.51
C ILE A 7 -45.12 31.92 -37.88
N ARG A 8 -44.91 30.71 -38.45
CA ARG A 8 -44.23 30.14 -39.67
C ARG A 8 -44.95 28.85 -40.17
N PRO A 9 -44.69 28.35 -41.41
CA PRO A 9 -45.10 27.00 -41.84
C PRO A 9 -44.21 25.86 -41.28
N ARG A 10 -44.78 24.66 -41.17
CA ARG A 10 -44.09 23.38 -40.85
C ARG A 10 -44.46 22.30 -41.89
N PRO A 11 -43.47 21.54 -42.38
CA PRO A 11 -43.63 20.08 -42.59
C PRO A 11 -42.38 19.32 -42.06
N PHE A 12 -42.44 18.22 -41.32
CA PHE A 12 -43.51 17.27 -40.97
C PHE A 12 -44.02 16.33 -42.08
N TRP A 13 -43.10 15.94 -42.98
CA TRP A 13 -43.07 14.66 -43.70
C TRP A 13 -41.60 14.20 -43.62
N ILE A 14 -41.18 13.20 -42.85
CA ILE A 14 -41.66 11.82 -42.63
C ILE A 14 -41.47 10.92 -43.87
N LEU A 15 -40.64 9.90 -43.65
CA LEU A 15 -40.46 8.64 -44.39
C LEU A 15 -39.35 8.54 -45.47
N CYS A 16 -38.72 7.34 -45.49
CA CYS A 16 -37.56 6.90 -46.28
C CYS A 16 -36.21 7.60 -45.94
N THR A 17 -35.15 6.91 -45.50
CA THR A 17 -34.84 5.46 -45.51
C THR A 17 -34.13 4.98 -44.24
N MET A 18 -34.53 3.80 -43.74
CA MET A 18 -33.75 3.01 -42.78
C MET A 18 -32.41 2.57 -43.39
N THR A 19 -31.32 2.58 -42.60
CA THR A 19 -30.37 1.44 -42.49
C THR A 19 -29.53 1.59 -41.23
N ARG A 20 -29.65 0.59 -40.35
CA ARG A 20 -28.83 0.24 -39.17
C ARG A 20 -27.64 1.16 -38.81
N LEU A 21 -27.76 1.84 -37.67
CA LEU A 21 -26.65 1.90 -36.69
C LEU A 21 -27.19 1.88 -35.26
N GLY A 22 -27.86 0.78 -34.91
CA GLY A 22 -28.15 0.45 -33.52
C GLY A 22 -27.03 -0.43 -32.97
N LEU A 23 -26.29 0.07 -31.97
CA LEU A 23 -25.75 -0.76 -30.90
C LEU A 23 -25.36 0.11 -29.70
N LEU A 24 -26.08 -0.12 -28.61
CA LEU A 24 -25.85 0.40 -27.29
C LEU A 24 -24.70 -0.42 -26.64
N PHE A 25 -23.53 0.19 -26.45
CA PHE A 25 -22.42 -0.33 -25.64
C PHE A 25 -21.74 0.90 -25.02
N VAL A 26 -21.96 1.25 -23.75
CA VAL A 26 -21.46 0.56 -22.54
C VAL A 26 -19.94 0.36 -22.60
N ALA A 27 -19.22 1.36 -22.10
CA ALA A 27 -17.87 1.21 -21.53
C ALA A 27 -17.60 2.39 -20.59
N ILE A 28 -18.03 2.25 -19.33
CA ILE A 28 -17.47 3.05 -18.24
C ILE A 28 -16.03 2.57 -18.08
N VAL A 29 -15.07 3.33 -18.61
CA VAL A 29 -13.64 3.02 -18.38
C VAL A 29 -13.30 3.54 -16.99
N ALA A 30 -13.61 2.72 -16.00
CA ALA A 30 -13.03 2.87 -14.68
C ALA A 30 -11.52 2.66 -14.83
N VAL A 31 -10.74 3.75 -14.79
CA VAL A 31 -9.30 3.68 -14.49
C VAL A 31 -9.15 3.47 -12.98
N GLY A 32 -9.68 2.34 -12.52
CA GLY A 32 -9.03 1.62 -11.45
C GLY A 32 -7.92 0.82 -12.13
N CYS A 33 -6.67 1.23 -11.94
CA CYS A 33 -5.57 0.30 -12.10
C CYS A 33 -5.71 -0.74 -10.99
N GLY A 34 -6.52 -1.77 -11.25
CA GLY A 34 -6.43 -3.00 -10.48
C GLY A 34 -5.05 -3.57 -10.72
N SER A 35 -4.16 -3.46 -9.73
CA SER A 35 -2.91 -4.21 -9.74
C SER A 35 -3.29 -5.68 -9.90
N PRO A 36 -2.84 -6.36 -10.98
CA PRO A 36 -3.01 -7.79 -11.04
C PRO A 36 -2.22 -8.39 -9.88
N ALA A 37 -2.91 -9.09 -8.98
CA ALA A 37 -2.23 -9.88 -7.96
C ALA A 37 -1.24 -10.81 -8.69
N PRO A 38 0.06 -10.77 -8.38
CA PRO A 38 1.02 -11.61 -9.07
C PRO A 38 0.68 -13.09 -8.82
N PRO A 39 0.98 -13.99 -9.78
CA PRO A 39 0.95 -15.42 -9.48
C PRO A 39 1.93 -15.69 -8.33
N PRO A 40 1.67 -16.64 -7.43
CA PRO A 40 2.50 -16.85 -6.24
C PRO A 40 3.96 -17.10 -6.63
N ALA A 41 4.83 -16.12 -6.37
CA ALA A 41 6.26 -16.29 -6.58
C ALA A 41 6.78 -17.49 -5.75
N PRO A 42 7.54 -18.41 -6.36
CA PRO A 42 8.10 -19.52 -5.63
C PRO A 42 9.25 -19.05 -4.75
N LEU A 43 9.23 -19.47 -3.48
CA LEU A 43 10.32 -19.36 -2.50
C LEU A 43 10.59 -17.93 -1.97
N VAL A 44 9.76 -17.48 -1.03
CA VAL A 44 10.28 -16.66 0.10
C VAL A 44 11.00 -17.64 1.05
N PRO A 45 12.33 -17.60 1.18
CA PRO A 45 13.06 -18.62 1.93
C PRO A 45 13.03 -18.32 3.44
N ALA A 46 12.18 -19.03 4.19
CA ALA A 46 12.34 -19.35 5.63
C ALA A 46 12.73 -18.22 6.62
N ASP A 47 12.58 -16.94 6.28
CA ASP A 47 12.86 -15.82 7.17
C ASP A 47 11.74 -15.62 8.21
N SER A 48 12.12 -15.03 9.36
CA SER A 48 11.25 -14.83 10.52
C SER A 48 10.00 -14.00 10.15
N PRO A 49 8.83 -14.16 10.82
CA PRO A 49 7.59 -13.45 10.45
C PRO A 49 7.71 -11.93 10.52
N GLU A 50 8.67 -11.39 11.27
CA GLU A 50 9.01 -9.97 11.34
C GLU A 50 9.55 -9.45 10.00
N VAL A 51 10.33 -10.26 9.26
CA VAL A 51 10.89 -9.90 7.95
C VAL A 51 9.76 -9.73 6.93
N VAL A 52 8.76 -10.62 6.95
CA VAL A 52 7.59 -10.55 6.06
C VAL A 52 6.75 -9.29 6.35
N GLN A 53 6.50 -8.98 7.62
CA GLN A 53 5.77 -7.77 8.00
C GLN A 53 6.50 -6.49 7.57
N VAL A 54 7.83 -6.42 7.74
CA VAL A 54 8.62 -5.29 7.23
C VAL A 54 8.57 -5.21 5.70
N GLN A 55 8.64 -6.35 4.99
CA GLN A 55 8.51 -6.38 3.53
C GLN A 55 7.17 -5.84 3.06
N GLU A 56 6.07 -6.18 3.73
CA GLU A 56 4.74 -5.64 3.43
C GLU A 56 4.71 -4.12 3.59
N VAL A 57 5.12 -3.58 4.74
CA VAL A 57 5.18 -2.12 5.00
C VAL A 57 6.03 -1.38 3.96
N VAL A 58 7.20 -1.91 3.59
CA VAL A 58 8.06 -1.31 2.56
C VAL A 58 7.40 -1.38 1.17
N SER A 59 6.75 -2.49 0.84
CA SER A 59 6.05 -2.64 -0.44
C SER A 59 4.89 -1.64 -0.59
N GLU A 60 4.15 -1.39 0.48
CA GLU A 60 3.06 -0.40 0.50
C GLU A 60 3.57 1.04 0.37
N GLN A 61 4.62 1.41 1.12
CA GLN A 61 5.11 2.78 1.15
C GLN A 61 5.86 3.19 -0.13
N ILE A 62 6.67 2.29 -0.70
CA ILE A 62 7.43 2.56 -1.92
C ILE A 62 6.61 2.25 -3.19
N GLY A 63 5.57 1.42 -3.08
CA GLY A 63 4.76 0.97 -4.21
C GLY A 63 5.42 -0.13 -5.05
N LEU A 64 6.36 -0.87 -4.47
CA LEU A 64 6.95 -2.09 -5.05
C LEU A 64 6.07 -3.31 -4.78
N LYS A 65 6.29 -4.41 -5.51
CA LYS A 65 5.70 -5.70 -5.10
C LYS A 65 6.47 -6.27 -3.91
N PRO A 66 5.84 -7.04 -3.00
CA PRO A 66 6.55 -7.74 -1.93
C PRO A 66 7.63 -8.70 -2.47
N GLU A 67 7.42 -9.24 -3.69
CA GLU A 67 8.37 -10.08 -4.43
C GLU A 67 9.67 -9.35 -4.83
N GLU A 68 9.62 -8.01 -4.92
CA GLU A 68 10.75 -7.14 -5.28
C GLU A 68 11.48 -6.62 -4.02
N VAL A 69 10.86 -6.73 -2.83
CA VAL A 69 11.44 -6.32 -1.54
C VAL A 69 12.34 -7.43 -0.97
N GLY A 70 13.54 -7.57 -1.56
CA GLY A 70 14.54 -8.53 -1.09
C GLY A 70 14.99 -8.24 0.36
N PRO A 71 15.03 -9.25 1.26
CA PRO A 71 15.40 -9.04 2.66
C PRO A 71 16.87 -8.60 2.85
N GLU A 72 17.73 -9.01 1.92
CA GLU A 72 19.16 -8.67 1.88
C GLU A 72 19.44 -7.28 1.24
N LEU A 73 18.42 -6.62 0.66
CA LEU A 73 18.57 -5.30 0.05
C LEU A 73 18.53 -4.19 1.11
N THR A 74 19.26 -3.10 0.85
CA THR A 74 19.16 -1.87 1.63
C THR A 74 17.89 -1.08 1.30
N PHE A 75 17.39 -0.29 2.26
CA PHE A 75 16.23 0.57 2.01
C PHE A 75 16.49 1.56 0.86
N ALA A 76 17.72 2.06 0.71
CA ALA A 76 18.10 2.94 -0.40
C ALA A 76 18.14 2.22 -1.77
N GLU A 77 18.53 0.93 -1.83
CA GLU A 77 18.45 0.14 -3.07
C GLU A 77 17.00 -0.14 -3.49
N LEU A 78 16.09 -0.22 -2.52
CA LEU A 78 14.65 -0.28 -2.75
C LEU A 78 14.05 1.08 -3.15
N GLY A 79 14.83 2.17 -3.09
CA GLY A 79 14.41 3.51 -3.47
C GLY A 79 13.79 4.35 -2.33
N ALA A 80 13.85 3.87 -1.09
CA ALA A 80 13.44 4.66 0.07
C ALA A 80 14.49 5.72 0.42
N ASP A 81 14.10 6.99 0.47
CA ASP A 81 14.96 8.06 0.97
C ASP A 81 14.86 8.22 2.51
N GLY A 82 15.53 9.23 3.07
CA GLY A 82 15.49 9.50 4.51
C GLY A 82 14.13 9.93 5.09
N LEU A 83 13.18 10.38 4.26
CA LEU A 83 11.80 10.70 4.66
C LEU A 83 10.88 9.48 4.52
N ASP A 84 11.07 8.69 3.45
CA ASP A 84 10.37 7.42 3.27
C ASP A 84 10.75 6.45 4.39
N PHE A 85 12.04 6.36 4.73
CA PHE A 85 12.56 5.55 5.83
C PHE A 85 11.90 5.90 7.18
N VAL A 86 11.79 7.18 7.52
CA VAL A 86 11.11 7.62 8.75
C VAL A 86 9.62 7.23 8.76
N SER A 87 8.98 7.21 7.59
CA SER A 87 7.57 6.81 7.44
C SER A 87 7.40 5.28 7.58
N ILE A 88 8.29 4.51 6.96
CA ILE A 88 8.38 3.04 7.07
C ILE A 88 8.64 2.63 8.52
N VAL A 89 9.63 3.25 9.19
CA VAL A 89 9.96 2.94 10.59
C VAL A 89 8.74 3.12 11.47
N LYS A 90 8.07 4.27 11.36
CA LYS A 90 6.89 4.57 12.17
C LYS A 90 5.72 3.61 11.91
N GLN A 91 5.46 3.23 10.65
CA GLN A 91 4.41 2.25 10.36
C GLN A 91 4.78 0.87 10.93
N ALA A 92 6.00 0.40 10.72
CA ALA A 92 6.45 -0.89 11.25
C ALA A 92 6.46 -0.92 12.79
N GLU A 93 6.81 0.17 13.47
CA GLU A 93 6.65 0.32 14.94
C GLU A 93 5.19 0.14 15.37
N GLN A 94 4.26 0.80 14.67
CA GLN A 94 2.83 0.74 14.97
C GLN A 94 2.25 -0.66 14.73
N ASP A 95 2.63 -1.32 13.63
CA ASP A 95 2.11 -2.64 13.24
C ASP A 95 2.68 -3.77 14.13
N LEU A 96 3.96 -3.67 14.50
CA LEU A 96 4.62 -4.67 15.36
C LEU A 96 4.39 -4.43 16.86
N GLY A 97 3.91 -3.23 17.24
CA GLY A 97 3.62 -2.85 18.63
C GLY A 97 4.88 -2.57 19.46
N VAL A 98 5.95 -2.07 18.84
CA VAL A 98 7.24 -1.80 19.48
C VAL A 98 7.66 -0.34 19.30
N SER A 99 8.71 0.08 20.00
CA SER A 99 9.33 1.40 19.79
C SER A 99 10.83 1.26 19.59
N ILE A 100 11.32 1.85 18.49
CA ILE A 100 12.73 1.87 18.12
C ILE A 100 13.30 3.26 18.43
N SER A 101 14.29 3.29 19.32
CA SER A 101 15.14 4.47 19.48
C SER A 101 16.13 4.59 18.32
N VAL A 102 16.36 5.82 17.85
CA VAL A 102 17.41 6.12 16.86
C VAL A 102 18.76 5.55 17.30
N GLU A 103 19.12 5.65 18.59
CA GLU A 103 20.34 5.08 19.18
C GLU A 103 20.48 3.55 18.92
N THR A 104 19.36 2.81 18.85
CA THR A 104 19.37 1.38 18.54
C THR A 104 19.74 1.14 17.07
N LEU A 105 19.22 1.97 16.15
CA LEU A 105 19.57 1.92 14.73
C LEU A 105 21.00 2.41 14.47
N GLU A 106 21.47 3.43 15.20
CA GLU A 106 22.86 3.90 15.15
C GLU A 106 23.86 2.79 15.51
N LYS A 107 23.55 1.96 16.52
CA LYS A 107 24.41 0.83 16.93
C LYS A 107 24.52 -0.28 15.87
N VAL A 108 23.52 -0.41 15.00
CA VAL A 108 23.48 -1.44 13.93
C VAL A 108 24.08 -0.92 12.63
N THR A 109 23.78 0.33 12.27
CA THR A 109 24.24 0.97 11.02
C THR A 109 25.60 1.63 11.14
N GLY A 110 25.98 2.10 12.33
CA GLY A 110 27.10 3.01 12.54
C GLY A 110 26.86 4.44 12.04
N VAL A 111 25.62 4.78 11.66
CA VAL A 111 25.25 6.06 11.02
C VAL A 111 24.38 6.88 11.95
N SER A 112 24.82 8.10 12.30
CA SER A 112 24.11 8.97 13.25
C SER A 112 22.98 9.82 12.67
N ASP A 113 22.95 10.08 11.36
CA ASP A 113 21.81 10.80 10.75
C ASP A 113 20.76 9.79 10.27
N PRO A 114 19.50 9.86 10.75
CA PRO A 114 18.43 8.97 10.31
C PRO A 114 18.18 8.98 8.79
N LYS A 115 18.59 10.04 8.09
CA LYS A 115 18.42 10.14 6.63
C LYS A 115 19.45 9.33 5.84
N ASP A 116 20.60 9.05 6.44
CA ASP A 116 21.68 8.27 5.84
C ASP A 116 21.60 6.78 6.22
N MET A 117 20.87 6.44 7.29
CA MET A 117 20.56 5.05 7.68
C MET A 117 20.04 4.14 6.55
N PRO A 118 19.09 4.54 5.66
CA PRO A 118 18.59 3.65 4.61
C PRO A 118 19.66 3.18 3.62
N ALA A 119 20.81 3.87 3.52
CA ALA A 119 21.92 3.48 2.64
C ALA A 119 22.79 2.35 3.22
N THR A 120 22.62 1.98 4.50
CA THR A 120 23.46 0.99 5.19
C THR A 120 22.67 -0.11 5.88
N LEU A 121 21.39 0.14 6.18
CA LEU A 121 20.50 -0.82 6.83
C LEU A 121 19.77 -1.68 5.79
N THR A 122 19.78 -3.01 5.97
CA THR A 122 18.94 -3.92 5.18
C THR A 122 17.58 -4.16 5.82
N VAL A 123 16.60 -4.55 4.99
CA VAL A 123 15.25 -4.95 5.44
C VAL A 123 15.33 -6.02 6.54
N ARG A 124 16.21 -7.01 6.39
CA ARG A 124 16.43 -8.08 7.37
C ARG A 124 17.07 -7.58 8.67
N GLN A 125 18.08 -6.72 8.60
CA GLN A 125 18.70 -6.14 9.79
C GLN A 125 17.68 -5.34 10.62
N PHE A 126 16.83 -4.57 9.96
CA PHE A 126 15.76 -3.83 10.62
C PHE A 126 14.72 -4.76 11.26
N ALA A 127 14.32 -5.83 10.57
CA ALA A 127 13.42 -6.85 11.11
C ALA A 127 14.00 -7.58 12.34
N GLU A 128 15.31 -7.90 12.36
CA GLU A 128 15.95 -8.50 13.54
C GLU A 128 16.06 -7.52 14.72
N VAL A 129 16.21 -6.20 14.48
CA VAL A 129 16.10 -5.18 15.54
C VAL A 129 14.68 -5.14 16.11
N MET A 130 13.66 -5.10 15.24
CA MET A 130 12.25 -5.14 15.62
C MET A 130 11.92 -6.37 16.48
N LYS A 131 12.38 -7.55 16.04
CA LYS A 131 12.26 -8.82 16.75
C LYS A 131 12.92 -8.79 18.13
N THR A 132 14.19 -8.35 18.19
CA THR A 132 14.94 -8.23 19.46
C THR A 132 14.21 -7.33 20.45
N LEU A 133 13.64 -6.21 19.99
CA LEU A 133 12.87 -5.30 20.83
C LEU A 133 11.56 -5.94 21.32
N LYS A 134 10.84 -6.65 20.44
CA LYS A 134 9.61 -7.39 20.79
C LYS A 134 9.86 -8.49 21.83
N GLU A 135 10.94 -9.25 21.66
CA GLU A 135 11.38 -10.26 22.63
C GLU A 135 11.78 -9.60 23.97
N SER A 136 12.50 -8.47 23.94
CA SER A 136 12.90 -7.73 25.16
C SER A 136 11.75 -7.06 25.91
N GLY A 137 10.61 -6.80 25.24
CA GLY A 137 9.40 -6.23 25.83
C GLY A 137 8.39 -7.26 26.31
N THR A 138 8.57 -8.55 25.99
CA THR A 138 7.60 -9.62 26.29
C THR A 138 7.91 -10.33 27.61
N ASP A 139 7.81 -9.56 28.70
CA ASP A 139 7.45 -10.07 30.05
C ASP A 139 6.04 -9.57 30.46
N ALA A 140 5.25 -9.10 29.49
CA ALA A 140 3.85 -8.72 29.64
C ALA A 140 2.92 -9.93 29.44
N ASP A 141 2.73 -10.67 30.53
CA ASP A 141 1.64 -11.61 30.88
C ASP A 141 0.61 -12.02 29.78
N PRO A 142 0.48 -13.31 29.44
CA PRO A 142 -0.48 -13.80 28.44
C PRO A 142 -1.91 -13.93 28.98
N ALA A 143 -2.57 -12.82 29.30
CA ALA A 143 -3.93 -12.79 29.86
C ALA A 143 -4.91 -11.88 29.12
N ALA A 144 -5.31 -12.26 27.90
CA ALA A 144 -6.61 -11.88 27.32
C ALA A 144 -7.05 -12.77 26.14
N ALA A 145 -6.92 -14.09 26.26
CA ALA A 145 -7.65 -15.03 25.42
C ALA A 145 -8.88 -15.56 26.19
N GLU A 146 -9.93 -14.74 26.38
CA GLU A 146 -11.25 -15.26 26.81
C GLU A 146 -12.42 -14.30 26.50
N SER A 147 -13.40 -14.82 25.74
CA SER A 147 -14.86 -14.54 25.76
C SER A 147 -15.43 -13.10 25.83
N GLU A 148 -16.11 -12.68 24.75
CA GLU A 148 -17.55 -12.32 24.65
C GLU A 148 -18.27 -11.42 25.72
N PRO A 149 -19.35 -10.66 25.39
CA PRO A 149 -20.31 -10.95 24.31
C PRO A 149 -20.82 -9.76 23.47
N VAL A 150 -21.51 -10.14 22.37
CA VAL A 150 -22.49 -9.30 21.67
C VAL A 150 -23.55 -8.74 22.63
N LYS A 151 -23.96 -7.48 22.42
CA LYS A 151 -25.11 -6.83 23.08
C LYS A 151 -26.04 -6.20 22.04
N PRO A 152 -27.31 -5.93 22.37
CA PRO A 152 -28.47 -6.42 21.63
C PRO A 152 -29.05 -5.43 20.61
#